data_AF-A0A820AHA5-F1
#
_entry.id   AF-A0A820AHA5-F1
#
_cell.length_a   1.000
_cell.length_b   1.000
_cell.length_c   1.000
_cell.angle_alpha   90.00
_cell.angle_beta   90.00
_cell.angle_gamma   90.00
#
_symmetry.space_group_name_H-M   'P 1'
#
loop_
_entity.id
_entity.type
_entity.pdbx_description
1 polymer ?
#
loop_
_entity_poly.entity_id
_entity_poly.type
_entity_poly.pdbx_seq_one_letter_code
_entity_poly.pdbx_strand_id
1 'polypeptide(L)'
;MAHWLFVRSLTILCCVIYIYAQQCDQSVDLARFDCHPDDGASQQACEARKCCWRLPTQQINSTEKHRTNLQEIGVPLCYYPSDFPTYSIVSNEPTIFGQRIRIVKSQKTFMPNDIMDLTVDLIYETQQRFRIRIYDSFNKRFEVPLDVPVVEKKVDMTDYEVKVAQKPFAILVSRKSTGVTLFDSSLSPLIFADQFISISTRLSSPLLYGLGEHTQPLLINITNEWKRLTFWTRDIGVRPDTNLYG
;
A
#
# COMPACT_ATOMS: atom_id res chain seq x y z
N MET A 1 13.46 43.91 60.86
CA MET A 1 12.14 44.08 60.19
C MET A 1 12.35 43.89 58.68
N ALA A 2 11.37 43.26 58.03
CA ALA A 2 11.27 42.95 56.59
C ALA A 2 12.13 41.78 56.06
N HIS A 3 11.65 40.96 55.15
CA HIS A 3 10.31 40.40 54.91
C HIS A 3 10.61 39.13 54.07
N TRP A 4 9.98 38.02 54.41
CA TRP A 4 10.11 36.76 53.68
C TRP A 4 9.40 36.86 52.33
N LEU A 5 10.05 36.43 51.25
CA LEU A 5 9.39 36.03 50.01
C LEU A 5 9.61 34.53 49.81
N PHE A 6 8.61 33.74 50.21
CA PHE A 6 8.48 32.34 49.87
C PHE A 6 8.05 32.23 48.41
N VAL A 7 8.93 31.79 47.52
CA VAL A 7 8.53 31.33 46.18
C VAL A 7 7.86 29.97 46.37
N ARG A 8 6.53 29.94 46.39
CA ARG A 8 5.75 28.70 46.39
C ARG A 8 5.75 28.11 44.98
N SER A 9 6.51 27.03 44.81
CA SER A 9 6.37 25.99 43.79
C SER A 9 6.36 26.46 42.32
N LEU A 10 7.52 26.33 41.67
CA LEU A 10 7.63 26.35 40.21
C LEU A 10 7.38 24.93 39.67
N THR A 11 6.17 24.67 39.18
CA THR A 11 5.84 23.41 38.51
C THR A 11 6.32 23.50 37.06
N ILE A 12 7.49 22.92 36.80
CA ILE A 12 7.99 22.75 35.43
C ILE A 12 7.24 21.58 34.81
N LEU A 13 6.23 21.88 34.00
CA LEU A 13 5.57 20.88 33.15
C LEU A 13 6.56 20.53 32.03
N CYS A 14 7.39 19.51 32.26
CA CYS A 14 8.29 18.98 31.25
C CYS A 14 7.45 18.24 30.21
N CYS A 15 6.94 18.98 29.23
CA CYS A 15 6.28 18.40 28.07
C CYS A 15 7.39 17.77 27.23
N VAL A 16 7.69 16.49 27.48
CA VAL A 16 8.58 15.69 26.63
C VAL A 16 7.87 15.55 25.29
N ILE A 17 8.15 16.48 24.37
CA ILE A 17 7.78 16.32 22.97
C ILE A 17 8.64 15.17 22.46
N TYR A 18 8.08 13.97 22.42
CA TYR A 18 8.66 12.88 21.65
C TYR A 18 8.64 13.32 20.19
N ILE A 19 9.77 13.81 19.71
CA ILE A 19 10.00 13.98 18.27
C ILE A 19 10.07 12.54 17.73
N TYR A 20 8.94 12.05 17.22
CA TYR A 20 8.89 10.77 16.54
C TYR A 20 9.68 10.91 15.24
N ALA A 21 10.94 10.48 15.26
CA ALA A 21 11.77 10.43 14.07
C ALA A 21 11.27 9.25 13.21
N GLN A 22 10.80 9.55 11.99
CA GLN A 22 10.36 8.54 11.03
C GLN A 22 11.52 7.59 10.70
N GLN A 23 11.23 6.30 10.60
CA GLN A 23 12.24 5.31 10.23
C GLN A 23 12.49 5.32 8.71
N CYS A 24 13.46 6.13 8.30
CA CYS A 24 13.85 6.31 6.90
C CYS A 24 15.01 5.40 6.45
N ASP A 25 15.11 4.22 7.05
CA ASP A 25 16.26 3.30 6.91
C ASP A 25 16.29 2.50 5.60
N GLN A 26 15.30 2.69 4.71
CA GLN A 26 15.27 2.04 3.38
C GLN A 26 16.42 2.55 2.50
N SER A 27 17.54 1.82 2.55
CA SER A 27 18.76 2.12 1.80
C SER A 27 18.70 1.69 0.34
N VAL A 28 17.81 0.74 0.00
CA VAL A 28 17.65 0.21 -1.35
C VAL A 28 16.63 1.03 -2.12
N ASP A 29 17.10 1.81 -3.10
CA ASP A 29 16.26 2.68 -3.93
C ASP A 29 15.08 1.95 -4.60
N LEU A 30 15.32 0.75 -5.13
CA LEU A 30 14.28 -0.06 -5.79
C LEU A 30 13.24 -0.65 -4.83
N ALA A 31 13.47 -0.60 -3.52
CA ALA A 31 12.51 -1.07 -2.51
C ALA A 31 11.56 0.03 -2.04
N ARG A 32 11.73 1.28 -2.51
CA ARG A 32 10.92 2.42 -2.09
C ARG A 32 9.54 2.38 -2.74
N PHE A 33 8.51 2.61 -1.93
CA PHE A 33 7.14 2.81 -2.38
C PHE A 33 6.77 4.28 -2.26
N ASP A 34 6.22 4.85 -3.35
CA ASP A 34 5.91 6.27 -3.45
C ASP A 34 4.82 6.69 -2.45
N CYS A 35 5.13 7.70 -1.63
CA CYS A 35 4.21 8.31 -0.66
C CYS A 35 3.62 9.64 -1.17
N HIS A 36 4.04 10.11 -2.34
CA HIS A 36 3.51 11.30 -2.99
C HIS A 36 3.21 11.05 -4.48
N PRO A 37 2.28 10.13 -4.80
CA PRO A 37 1.97 9.75 -6.18
C PRO A 37 1.25 10.84 -6.98
N ASP A 38 0.73 11.87 -6.31
CA ASP A 38 0.16 13.08 -6.87
C ASP A 38 1.23 14.16 -7.15
N ASP A 39 0.83 15.19 -7.88
CA ASP A 39 1.75 16.21 -8.40
C ASP A 39 2.33 17.12 -7.33
N GLY A 40 3.50 17.70 -7.63
CA GLY A 40 4.11 18.72 -6.77
C GLY A 40 4.87 18.17 -5.56
N ALA A 41 5.35 16.93 -5.62
CA ALA A 41 6.19 16.34 -4.59
C ALA A 41 7.40 17.25 -4.27
N SER A 42 7.48 17.71 -3.02
CA SER A 42 8.60 18.45 -2.46
C SER A 42 8.99 17.85 -1.11
N GLN A 43 10.19 18.16 -0.61
CA GLN A 43 10.62 17.69 0.71
C GLN A 43 9.60 18.09 1.80
N GLN A 44 9.17 19.35 1.79
CA GLN A 44 8.22 19.89 2.75
C GLN A 44 6.86 19.18 2.68
N ALA A 45 6.33 18.98 1.46
CA ALA A 45 5.07 18.26 1.28
C ALA A 45 5.18 16.79 1.70
N CYS A 46 6.34 16.15 1.44
CA CYS A 46 6.60 14.77 1.83
C CYS A 46 6.67 14.59 3.36
N GLU A 47 7.44 15.44 4.02
CA GLU A 47 7.60 15.39 5.48
C GLU A 47 6.28 15.73 6.20
N ALA A 48 5.47 16.63 5.61
CA ALA A 48 4.11 16.92 6.10
C ALA A 48 3.18 15.69 6.05
N ARG A 49 3.40 14.76 5.12
CA ARG A 49 2.72 13.45 5.06
C ARG A 49 3.29 12.42 6.02
N LYS A 50 4.29 12.80 6.80
CA LYS A 50 5.11 11.93 7.64
C LYS A 50 5.86 10.84 6.86
N CYS A 51 6.36 11.22 5.69
CA CYS A 51 7.13 10.33 4.82
C CYS A 51 8.57 10.78 4.66
N CYS A 52 9.39 9.85 4.15
CA CYS A 52 10.82 10.05 3.99
C CYS A 52 11.15 10.72 2.67
N TRP A 53 12.00 11.75 2.71
CA TRP A 53 12.51 12.41 1.52
C TRP A 53 14.02 12.14 1.35
N ARG A 54 14.40 11.46 0.26
CA ARG A 54 15.81 11.19 -0.04
C ARG A 54 16.11 11.04 -1.53
N LEU A 55 17.22 11.60 -1.97
CA LEU A 55 17.74 11.38 -3.33
C LEU A 55 18.16 9.90 -3.51
N PRO A 56 17.94 9.30 -4.69
CA PRO A 56 18.46 7.97 -5.00
C PRO A 56 20.00 7.92 -4.92
N THR A 57 20.53 6.82 -4.40
CA THR A 57 21.98 6.56 -4.25
C THR A 57 22.70 6.31 -5.57
N GLN A 58 22.03 5.69 -6.55
CA GLN A 58 22.59 5.44 -7.87
C GLN A 58 22.01 6.41 -8.91
N GLN A 59 22.36 7.70 -8.81
CA GLN A 59 22.33 8.56 -10.00
C GLN A 59 23.51 8.17 -10.90
N ILE A 60 23.40 7.05 -11.62
CA ILE A 60 24.33 6.74 -12.71
C ILE A 60 23.94 7.63 -13.89
N ASN A 61 24.64 8.76 -14.02
CA ASN A 61 24.85 9.48 -15.29
C ASN A 61 23.61 9.91 -16.08
N SER A 62 22.71 10.72 -15.51
CA SER A 62 21.96 11.65 -16.36
C SER A 62 22.03 13.08 -15.81
N THR A 63 22.60 13.95 -16.64
CA THR A 63 22.49 15.40 -16.58
C THR A 63 21.04 15.84 -16.84
N GLU A 64 20.09 15.43 -15.99
CA GLU A 64 18.69 15.84 -16.11
C GLU A 64 18.32 16.80 -14.99
N LYS A 65 18.45 18.07 -15.39
CA LYS A 65 17.84 19.27 -14.80
C LYS A 65 16.47 18.97 -14.17
N HIS A 66 16.32 19.44 -12.93
CA HIS A 66 15.07 19.98 -12.37
C HIS A 66 13.78 19.23 -12.73
N ARG A 67 13.47 18.19 -11.94
CA ARG A 67 12.13 17.57 -11.84
C ARG A 67 11.08 18.64 -11.54
N THR A 68 10.42 19.13 -12.59
CA THR A 68 9.31 20.09 -12.50
C THR A 68 8.10 19.68 -13.35
N ASN A 69 8.12 18.53 -14.04
CA ASN A 69 6.98 18.06 -14.82
C ASN A 69 6.75 16.54 -14.72
N LEU A 70 5.46 16.22 -14.61
CA LEU A 70 4.67 14.97 -14.51
C LEU A 70 5.06 13.71 -15.32
N GLN A 71 6.23 13.63 -15.96
CA GLN A 71 6.43 12.68 -17.06
C GLN A 71 7.56 11.66 -16.89
N GLU A 72 8.39 11.77 -15.85
CA GLU A 72 9.42 10.76 -15.58
C GLU A 72 9.08 9.96 -14.33
N ILE A 73 8.47 8.80 -14.54
CA ILE A 73 8.21 7.81 -13.49
C ILE A 73 9.56 7.16 -13.17
N GLY A 74 10.00 7.24 -11.92
CA GLY A 74 11.29 6.73 -11.49
C GLY A 74 11.31 6.44 -9.99
N VAL A 75 12.51 6.22 -9.43
CA VAL A 75 12.67 6.02 -7.98
C VAL A 75 12.08 7.23 -7.23
N PRO A 76 11.11 7.01 -6.32
CA PRO A 76 10.45 8.10 -5.62
C PRO A 76 11.40 8.78 -4.65
N LEU A 77 11.39 10.12 -4.66
CA LEU A 77 12.10 10.90 -3.63
C LEU A 77 11.35 10.83 -2.30
N CYS A 78 10.02 10.90 -2.36
CA CYS A 78 9.13 10.77 -1.22
C CYS A 78 8.61 9.34 -1.10
N TYR A 79 8.97 8.63 -0.03
CA TYR A 79 8.59 7.23 0.13
C TYR A 79 8.10 6.91 1.54
N TYR A 80 7.31 5.85 1.66
CA TYR A 80 6.79 5.41 2.95
C TYR A 80 7.94 4.95 3.88
N PRO A 81 8.00 5.44 5.13
CA PRO A 81 8.88 4.87 6.14
C PRO A 81 8.40 3.46 6.56
N SER A 82 9.29 2.68 7.18
CA SER A 82 8.94 1.31 7.62
C SER A 82 7.88 1.28 8.73
N ASP A 83 7.72 2.36 9.48
CA ASP A 83 6.77 2.53 10.57
C ASP A 83 5.52 3.35 10.16
N PHE A 84 5.30 3.57 8.86
CA PHE A 84 4.13 4.32 8.39
C PHE A 84 2.81 3.68 8.89
N PRO A 85 1.82 4.48 9.33
CA PRO A 85 0.57 3.95 9.85
C PRO A 85 -0.15 3.00 8.90
N THR A 86 -0.43 1.80 9.37
CA THR A 86 -1.13 0.74 8.63
C THR A 86 -2.05 -0.04 9.57
N TYR A 87 -2.76 -1.03 9.03
CA TYR A 87 -3.73 -1.82 9.76
C TYR A 87 -3.08 -2.90 10.62
N SER A 88 -3.79 -3.32 11.66
CA SER A 88 -3.44 -4.44 12.52
C SER A 88 -4.68 -5.29 12.80
N ILE A 89 -4.49 -6.59 13.02
CA ILE A 89 -5.60 -7.52 13.31
C ILE A 89 -6.16 -7.26 14.70
N VAL A 90 -7.49 -7.14 14.78
CA VAL A 90 -8.25 -7.03 16.04
C VAL A 90 -8.98 -8.32 16.36
N SER A 91 -9.59 -8.96 15.34
CA SER A 91 -10.21 -10.27 15.50
C SER A 91 -10.00 -11.12 14.25
N ASN A 92 -10.01 -12.44 14.44
CA ASN A 92 -9.95 -13.43 13.37
C ASN A 92 -10.92 -14.56 13.72
N GLU A 93 -11.99 -14.68 12.95
CA GLU A 93 -13.09 -15.61 13.18
C GLU A 93 -13.17 -16.60 12.02
N PRO A 94 -13.31 -17.91 12.29
CA PRO A 94 -13.55 -18.89 11.24
C PRO A 94 -14.93 -18.66 10.61
N THR A 95 -15.04 -18.88 9.31
CA THR A 95 -16.31 -18.89 8.58
C THR A 95 -16.44 -20.20 7.80
N ILE A 96 -17.65 -20.48 7.29
CA ILE A 96 -17.86 -21.64 6.40
C ILE A 96 -17.01 -21.56 5.12
N PHE A 97 -16.58 -20.35 4.73
CA PHE A 97 -15.78 -20.09 3.53
C PHE A 97 -14.27 -19.97 3.80
N GLY A 98 -13.85 -19.85 5.06
CA GLY A 98 -12.47 -19.60 5.43
C GLY A 98 -12.36 -18.80 6.72
N GLN A 99 -11.97 -17.53 6.62
CA GLN A 99 -11.73 -16.64 7.75
C GLN A 99 -12.33 -15.25 7.48
N ARG A 100 -12.80 -14.62 8.55
CA ARG A 100 -13.19 -13.21 8.59
C ARG A 100 -12.33 -12.50 9.61
N ILE A 101 -11.61 -11.48 9.16
CA ILE A 101 -10.61 -10.77 9.96
C ILE A 101 -11.02 -9.31 10.04
N ARG A 102 -11.18 -8.78 11.25
CA ARG A 102 -11.34 -7.34 11.45
C ARG A 102 -9.97 -6.71 11.64
N ILE A 103 -9.66 -5.71 10.81
CA ILE A 103 -8.39 -4.98 10.86
C ILE A 103 -8.64 -3.50 11.13
N VAL A 104 -7.84 -2.92 12.01
CA VAL A 104 -8.00 -1.52 12.43
C VAL A 104 -6.68 -0.78 12.28
N LYS A 105 -6.75 0.43 11.73
CA LYS A 105 -5.65 1.39 11.66
C LYS A 105 -5.65 2.23 12.94
N SER A 106 -4.50 2.32 13.61
CA SER A 106 -4.41 3.05 14.90
C SER A 106 -4.31 4.57 14.75
N GLN A 107 -3.84 5.05 13.60
CA GLN A 107 -3.60 6.46 13.33
C GLN A 107 -4.07 6.82 11.93
N LYS A 108 -4.69 7.99 11.76
CA LYS A 108 -5.04 8.49 10.42
C LYS A 108 -3.77 8.83 9.64
N THR A 109 -3.81 8.58 8.34
CA THR A 109 -2.80 9.01 7.38
C THR A 109 -3.15 10.42 6.87
N PHE A 110 -2.38 10.92 5.89
CA PHE A 110 -2.69 12.16 5.19
C PHE A 110 -3.88 12.03 4.21
N MET A 111 -4.40 10.82 3.98
CA MET A 111 -5.48 10.61 3.03
C MET A 111 -6.81 11.20 3.53
N PRO A 112 -7.54 11.93 2.68
CA PRO A 112 -8.91 12.37 2.99
C PRO A 112 -9.82 11.16 3.21
N ASN A 113 -10.68 11.22 4.23
CA ASN A 113 -11.68 10.17 4.52
C ASN A 113 -11.09 8.76 4.64
N ASP A 114 -9.97 8.67 5.38
CA ASP A 114 -9.32 7.41 5.74
C ASP A 114 -10.27 6.47 6.49
N ILE A 115 -10.41 5.23 6.01
CA ILE A 115 -11.32 4.24 6.61
C ILE A 115 -10.56 3.44 7.67
N MET A 116 -10.88 3.67 8.94
CA MET A 116 -10.06 3.16 10.04
C MET A 116 -10.33 1.70 10.41
N ASP A 117 -11.49 1.17 10.01
CA ASP A 117 -11.96 -0.17 10.36
C ASP A 117 -12.41 -0.90 9.10
N LEU A 118 -11.74 -2.00 8.80
CA LEU A 118 -12.03 -2.82 7.63
C LEU A 118 -12.28 -4.27 8.07
N THR A 119 -13.11 -4.93 7.30
CA THR A 119 -13.30 -6.38 7.37
C THR A 119 -12.64 -7.02 6.16
N VAL A 120 -11.91 -8.11 6.42
CA VAL A 120 -11.24 -8.92 5.42
C VAL A 120 -11.83 -10.32 5.44
N ASP A 121 -12.46 -10.74 4.34
CA ASP A 121 -12.88 -12.12 4.14
C ASP A 121 -11.86 -12.85 3.28
N LEU A 122 -11.30 -13.93 3.83
CA LEU A 122 -10.43 -14.88 3.14
C LEU A 122 -11.26 -16.11 2.76
N ILE A 123 -11.46 -16.31 1.45
CA ILE A 123 -12.42 -17.24 0.89
C ILE A 123 -11.68 -18.30 0.07
N TYR A 124 -11.79 -19.55 0.49
CA TYR A 124 -11.12 -20.70 -0.12
C TYR A 124 -12.05 -21.37 -1.13
N GLU A 125 -12.20 -20.72 -2.29
CA GLU A 125 -13.24 -21.06 -3.27
C GLU A 125 -13.01 -22.42 -3.94
N THR A 126 -11.80 -22.70 -4.40
CA THR A 126 -11.44 -23.98 -5.02
C THR A 126 -9.99 -24.34 -4.68
N GLN A 127 -9.55 -25.54 -5.11
CA GLN A 127 -8.16 -25.98 -4.94
C GLN A 127 -7.15 -24.98 -5.52
N GLN A 128 -7.52 -24.22 -6.55
CA GLN A 128 -6.64 -23.30 -7.29
C GLN A 128 -7.10 -21.83 -7.29
N ARG A 129 -8.26 -21.53 -6.70
CA ARG A 129 -8.82 -20.18 -6.64
C ARG A 129 -9.01 -19.76 -5.18
N PHE A 130 -8.31 -18.70 -4.82
CA PHE A 130 -8.39 -18.03 -3.53
C PHE A 130 -8.92 -16.62 -3.75
N ARG A 131 -9.82 -16.15 -2.88
CA ARG A 131 -10.38 -14.80 -2.97
C ARG A 131 -10.17 -14.05 -1.67
N ILE A 132 -9.69 -12.82 -1.81
CA ILE A 132 -9.56 -11.85 -0.73
C ILE A 132 -10.60 -10.77 -0.98
N ARG A 133 -11.41 -10.44 0.03
CA ARG A 133 -12.27 -9.25 0.01
C ARG A 133 -11.87 -8.36 1.17
N ILE A 134 -11.59 -7.09 0.91
CA ILE A 134 -11.33 -6.07 1.92
C ILE A 134 -12.39 -4.99 1.73
N TYR A 135 -13.14 -4.68 2.77
CA TYR A 135 -14.25 -3.74 2.70
C TYR A 135 -14.42 -2.96 4.00
N ASP A 136 -15.10 -1.83 3.92
CA ASP A 136 -15.48 -1.03 5.08
C ASP A 136 -16.45 -1.82 5.97
N SER A 137 -16.10 -1.95 7.25
CA SER A 137 -16.86 -2.75 8.23
C SER A 137 -18.28 -2.20 8.50
N PHE A 138 -18.49 -0.91 8.26
CA PHE A 138 -19.71 -0.20 8.68
C PHE A 138 -20.53 0.34 7.51
N ASN A 139 -19.88 0.66 6.38
CA ASN A 139 -20.56 1.28 5.25
C ASN A 139 -20.45 0.41 4.00
N LYS A 140 -21.59 0.18 3.35
CA LYS A 140 -21.61 -0.45 2.04
C LYS A 140 -21.00 0.50 1.01
N ARG A 141 -19.96 0.04 0.32
CA ARG A 141 -19.29 0.76 -0.78
C ARG A 141 -19.75 0.22 -2.13
N PHE A 142 -19.40 0.93 -3.20
CA PHE A 142 -19.60 0.43 -4.55
C PHE A 142 -18.82 -0.88 -4.74
N GLU A 143 -19.51 -1.91 -5.24
CA GLU A 143 -18.91 -3.14 -5.73
C GLU A 143 -19.34 -3.31 -7.19
N VAL A 144 -18.42 -3.76 -8.04
CA VAL A 144 -18.74 -4.01 -9.45
C VAL A 144 -19.82 -5.10 -9.52
N PRO A 145 -20.97 -4.84 -10.15
CA PRO A 145 -22.02 -5.84 -10.30
C PRO A 145 -21.57 -6.88 -11.32
N LEU A 146 -20.95 -7.95 -10.83
CA LEU A 146 -20.43 -9.05 -11.64
C LEU A 146 -20.89 -10.38 -11.05
N ASP A 147 -21.33 -11.28 -11.92
CA ASP A 147 -21.59 -12.67 -11.54
C ASP A 147 -20.29 -13.34 -11.14
N VAL A 148 -20.17 -13.64 -9.85
CA VAL A 148 -19.03 -14.37 -9.29
C VAL A 148 -19.39 -15.85 -9.13
N PRO A 149 -18.42 -16.77 -9.27
CA PRO A 149 -18.68 -18.19 -9.02
C PRO A 149 -19.32 -18.43 -7.65
N VAL A 150 -20.38 -19.21 -7.61
CA VAL A 150 -21.07 -19.57 -6.36
C VAL A 150 -20.23 -20.60 -5.61
N VAL A 151 -19.98 -20.35 -4.33
CA VAL A 151 -19.22 -21.23 -3.43
C VAL A 151 -20.09 -21.50 -2.22
N GLU A 152 -20.30 -22.77 -1.88
CA GLU A 152 -21.12 -23.16 -0.72
C GLU A 152 -20.32 -23.24 0.59
N LYS A 153 -19.07 -23.73 0.50
CA LYS A 153 -18.15 -23.88 1.63
C LYS A 153 -16.70 -23.84 1.15
N LYS A 154 -15.77 -23.68 2.08
CA LYS A 154 -14.34 -23.80 1.81
C LYS A 154 -14.00 -25.19 1.25
N VAL A 155 -13.03 -25.23 0.34
CA VAL A 155 -12.44 -26.48 -0.16
C VAL A 155 -11.59 -27.17 0.92
N ASP A 156 -11.55 -28.51 0.89
CA ASP A 156 -10.77 -29.31 1.86
C ASP A 156 -9.26 -29.30 1.56
N MET A 157 -8.90 -29.20 0.29
CA MET A 157 -7.51 -29.19 -0.19
C MET A 157 -7.25 -28.03 -1.14
N THR A 158 -6.05 -27.45 -1.03
CA THR A 158 -5.59 -26.31 -1.84
C THR A 158 -4.18 -26.55 -2.36
N ASP A 159 -3.88 -26.00 -3.53
CA ASP A 159 -2.53 -25.93 -4.10
C ASP A 159 -1.73 -24.74 -3.57
N TYR A 160 -2.38 -23.87 -2.78
CA TYR A 160 -1.83 -22.66 -2.18
C TYR A 160 -1.91 -22.70 -0.65
N GLU A 161 -0.93 -22.10 0.01
CA GLU A 161 -0.92 -21.81 1.44
C GLU A 161 -1.16 -20.31 1.64
N VAL A 162 -1.94 -19.94 2.66
CA VAL A 162 -2.21 -18.55 3.03
C VAL A 162 -1.70 -18.31 4.43
N LYS A 163 -0.86 -17.28 4.60
CA LYS A 163 -0.39 -16.80 5.90
C LYS A 163 -0.84 -15.36 6.10
N VAL A 164 -1.17 -15.03 7.34
CA VAL A 164 -1.61 -13.69 7.71
C VAL A 164 -0.71 -13.15 8.81
N ALA A 165 -0.07 -12.01 8.55
CA ALA A 165 0.68 -11.25 9.55
C ALA A 165 -0.28 -10.35 10.35
N GLN A 166 -0.01 -10.19 11.65
CA GLN A 166 -0.92 -9.47 12.55
C GLN A 166 -0.61 -7.98 12.68
N LYS A 167 0.66 -7.61 12.80
CA LYS A 167 1.11 -6.23 13.03
C LYS A 167 2.50 -5.99 12.41
N PRO A 168 2.59 -5.31 11.27
CA PRO A 168 1.46 -4.83 10.45
C PRO A 168 0.64 -5.98 9.86
N PHE A 169 -0.63 -5.71 9.54
CA PHE A 169 -1.48 -6.65 8.81
C PHE A 169 -0.91 -6.88 7.40
N ALA A 170 -0.76 -8.15 7.01
CA ALA A 170 -0.42 -8.53 5.64
C ALA A 170 -0.94 -9.93 5.30
N ILE A 171 -1.17 -10.17 4.02
CA ILE A 171 -1.54 -11.48 3.47
C ILE A 171 -0.41 -11.96 2.57
N LEU A 172 0.03 -13.18 2.82
CA LEU A 172 0.98 -13.90 1.98
C LEU A 172 0.30 -15.14 1.41
N VAL A 173 0.38 -15.33 0.11
CA VAL A 173 -0.12 -16.52 -0.59
C VAL A 173 1.04 -17.18 -1.31
N SER A 174 1.30 -18.45 -0.99
CA SER A 174 2.41 -19.21 -1.54
C SER A 174 1.93 -20.49 -2.22
N ARG A 175 2.60 -20.90 -3.30
CA ARG A 175 2.36 -22.19 -3.94
C ARG A 175 2.91 -23.30 -3.05
N LYS A 176 2.09 -24.28 -2.67
CA LYS A 176 2.52 -25.38 -1.78
C LYS A 176 3.62 -26.26 -2.40
N SER A 177 3.48 -26.58 -3.69
CA SER A 177 4.40 -27.52 -4.35
C SER A 177 5.84 -27.01 -4.45
N THR A 178 6.05 -25.69 -4.53
CA THR A 178 7.38 -25.09 -4.69
C THR A 178 7.78 -24.16 -3.55
N GLY A 179 6.87 -23.81 -2.64
CA GLY A 179 7.08 -22.83 -1.58
C GLY A 179 7.17 -21.37 -2.05
N VAL A 180 7.01 -21.10 -3.36
CA VAL A 180 7.16 -19.74 -3.92
C VAL A 180 5.98 -18.87 -3.53
N THR A 181 6.26 -17.69 -2.96
CA THR A 181 5.26 -16.67 -2.66
C THR A 181 4.77 -16.00 -3.93
N LEU A 182 3.48 -16.11 -4.20
CA LEU A 182 2.80 -15.57 -5.39
C LEU A 182 2.21 -14.18 -5.13
N PHE A 183 1.81 -13.91 -3.89
CA PHE A 183 1.27 -12.63 -3.43
C PHE A 183 1.80 -12.32 -2.04
N ASP A 184 2.29 -11.10 -1.82
CA ASP A 184 2.83 -10.64 -0.55
C ASP A 184 2.48 -9.16 -0.34
N SER A 185 1.45 -8.90 0.46
CA SER A 185 1.01 -7.54 0.74
C SER A 185 1.81 -6.82 1.83
N SER A 186 2.93 -7.38 2.31
CA SER A 186 3.70 -6.80 3.42
C SER A 186 4.70 -5.70 2.99
N LEU A 187 4.91 -5.54 1.68
CA LEU A 187 5.97 -4.67 1.16
C LEU A 187 5.70 -3.17 1.35
N SER A 188 4.44 -2.77 1.44
CA SER A 188 4.01 -1.38 1.51
C SER A 188 2.77 -1.27 2.41
N PRO A 189 2.53 -0.13 3.07
CA PRO A 189 1.31 0.06 3.85
C PRO A 189 0.04 -0.14 3.00
N LEU A 190 -0.94 -0.86 3.55
CA LEU A 190 -2.29 -0.86 2.99
C LEU A 190 -2.93 0.50 3.26
N ILE A 191 -3.31 1.20 2.19
CA ILE A 191 -4.07 2.45 2.28
C ILE A 191 -5.49 2.19 1.80
N PHE A 192 -6.47 2.52 2.63
CA PHE A 192 -7.89 2.41 2.31
C PHE A 192 -8.60 3.68 2.77
N ALA A 193 -8.85 4.55 1.83
CA ALA A 193 -9.61 5.78 1.99
C ALA A 193 -10.79 5.78 1.01
N ASP A 194 -11.73 6.71 1.20
CA ASP A 194 -12.95 6.74 0.39
C ASP A 194 -12.68 6.82 -1.14
N GLN A 195 -11.68 7.59 -1.56
CA GLN A 195 -11.36 7.76 -2.99
C GLN A 195 -9.94 7.31 -3.35
N PHE A 196 -9.28 6.56 -2.45
CA PHE A 196 -7.94 6.05 -2.69
C PHE A 196 -7.72 4.72 -1.99
N ILE A 197 -7.41 3.68 -2.77
CA ILE A 197 -7.05 2.36 -2.27
C ILE A 197 -5.71 2.01 -2.86
N SER A 198 -4.74 1.62 -2.03
CA SER A 198 -3.42 1.17 -2.45
C SER A 198 -3.05 -0.12 -1.75
N ILE A 199 -2.67 -1.11 -2.55
CA ILE A 199 -2.12 -2.39 -2.12
C ILE A 199 -0.97 -2.72 -3.07
N SER A 200 0.11 -3.27 -2.52
CA SER A 200 1.30 -3.63 -3.29
C SER A 200 1.61 -5.11 -3.10
N THR A 201 2.28 -5.72 -4.07
CA THR A 201 2.80 -7.09 -3.94
C THR A 201 4.13 -7.24 -4.64
N ARG A 202 4.96 -8.17 -4.17
CA ARG A 202 6.10 -8.66 -4.95
C ARG A 202 5.59 -9.58 -6.06
N LEU A 203 6.15 -9.45 -7.25
CA LEU A 203 5.99 -10.46 -8.30
C LEU A 203 7.04 -11.56 -8.11
N SER A 204 6.62 -12.81 -8.28
CA SER A 204 7.51 -13.98 -8.19
C SER A 204 8.38 -14.20 -9.44
N SER A 205 8.13 -13.44 -10.49
CA SER A 205 8.80 -13.51 -11.79
C SER A 205 8.83 -12.11 -12.42
N PRO A 206 9.86 -11.77 -13.20
CA PRO A 206 9.87 -10.54 -14.00
C PRO A 206 8.94 -10.60 -15.21
N LEU A 207 8.32 -11.75 -15.48
CA LEU A 207 7.44 -11.96 -16.62
C LEU A 207 6.00 -11.56 -16.27
N LEU A 208 5.59 -10.37 -16.69
CA LEU A 208 4.25 -9.83 -16.48
C LEU A 208 3.53 -9.64 -17.82
N TYR A 209 2.27 -10.08 -17.90
CA TYR A 209 1.44 -10.03 -19.09
C TYR A 209 0.03 -9.52 -18.73
N GLY A 210 -0.69 -8.96 -19.70
CA GLY A 210 -2.07 -8.50 -19.52
C GLY A 210 -2.15 -7.00 -19.28
N LEU A 211 -2.93 -6.58 -18.27
CA LEU A 211 -3.06 -5.19 -17.83
C LEU A 211 -3.37 -4.21 -19.00
N GLY A 212 -4.38 -4.52 -19.81
CA GLY A 212 -4.82 -3.68 -20.93
C GLY A 212 -6.13 -2.93 -20.64
N GLU A 213 -6.46 -1.89 -21.42
CA GLU A 213 -5.93 -1.64 -22.76
C GLU A 213 -4.85 -0.54 -22.84
N HIS A 214 -3.65 -0.90 -23.33
CA HIS A 214 -2.51 -0.01 -23.56
C HIS A 214 -1.72 -0.44 -24.80
N THR A 215 -1.06 0.52 -25.46
CA THR A 215 -0.15 0.24 -26.58
C THR A 215 1.23 -0.16 -26.06
N GLN A 216 1.48 -1.46 -25.90
CA GLN A 216 2.76 -1.99 -25.39
C GLN A 216 3.03 -3.41 -25.92
N PRO A 217 4.29 -3.91 -25.85
CA PRO A 217 4.58 -5.31 -26.09
C PRO A 217 3.77 -6.23 -25.16
N LEU A 218 3.50 -7.45 -25.62
CA LEU A 218 2.74 -8.44 -24.84
C LEU A 218 3.39 -8.71 -23.46
N LEU A 219 4.72 -8.84 -23.44
CA LEU A 219 5.50 -8.89 -22.20
C LEU A 219 5.74 -7.46 -21.71
N ILE A 220 5.19 -7.14 -20.54
CA ILE A 220 5.36 -5.84 -19.90
C ILE A 220 6.75 -5.79 -19.27
N ASN A 221 7.61 -4.92 -19.77
CA ASN A 221 8.93 -4.73 -19.16
C ASN A 221 8.76 -3.99 -17.80
N ILE A 222 9.09 -4.69 -16.71
CA ILE A 222 9.05 -4.20 -15.32
C ILE A 222 10.42 -4.30 -14.64
N THR A 223 11.44 -4.76 -15.36
CA THR A 223 12.77 -4.99 -14.77
C THR A 223 13.56 -3.70 -14.83
N ASN A 224 13.81 -3.09 -13.67
CA ASN A 224 14.51 -1.81 -13.53
C ASN A 224 13.84 -0.63 -14.27
N GLU A 225 12.59 -0.79 -14.73
CA GLU A 225 11.78 0.25 -15.34
C GLU A 225 10.58 0.54 -14.44
N TRP A 226 10.35 1.81 -14.14
CA TRP A 226 9.15 2.24 -13.42
C TRP A 226 8.06 2.56 -14.43
N LYS A 227 6.88 1.95 -14.27
CA LYS A 227 5.75 2.13 -15.17
C LYS A 227 4.47 2.45 -14.43
N ARG A 228 3.64 3.28 -15.06
CA ARG A 228 2.28 3.60 -14.61
C ARG A 228 1.32 3.26 -15.74
N LEU A 229 0.50 2.24 -15.53
CA LEU A 229 -0.57 1.85 -16.43
C LEU A 229 -1.88 2.37 -15.85
N THR A 230 -2.58 3.23 -16.60
CA THR A 230 -3.82 3.87 -16.15
C THR A 230 -5.02 3.14 -16.75
N PHE A 231 -6.00 2.79 -15.91
CA PHE A 231 -7.23 2.14 -16.34
C PHE A 231 -8.39 3.11 -16.17
N TRP A 232 -8.82 3.69 -17.28
CA TRP A 232 -9.97 4.58 -17.34
C TRP A 232 -10.41 4.64 -18.80
N THR A 233 -11.51 4.00 -19.13
CA THR A 233 -11.96 3.87 -20.52
C THR A 233 -12.07 5.24 -21.19
N ARG A 234 -11.38 5.40 -22.32
CA ARG A 234 -11.24 6.67 -23.01
C ARG A 234 -11.25 6.48 -24.52
N ASP A 235 -12.10 7.25 -25.18
CA ASP A 235 -12.09 7.37 -26.63
C ASP A 235 -10.93 8.27 -27.08
N ILE A 236 -9.82 7.65 -27.48
CA ILE A 236 -8.65 8.30 -28.06
C ILE A 236 -7.99 7.38 -29.08
N GLY A 237 -7.45 7.93 -30.16
CA GLY A 237 -6.61 7.17 -31.08
C GLY A 237 -5.42 6.51 -30.39
N VAL A 238 -5.11 5.27 -30.78
CA VAL A 238 -4.09 4.40 -30.19
C VAL A 238 -2.73 5.09 -30.12
N ARG A 239 -2.21 5.28 -28.91
CA ARG A 239 -0.90 5.90 -28.63
C ARG A 239 -0.23 5.24 -27.41
N PRO A 240 1.11 5.22 -27.32
CA PRO A 240 1.83 4.79 -26.12
C PRO A 240 1.45 5.61 -24.88
N ASP A 241 1.66 5.03 -23.70
CA ASP A 241 1.56 5.71 -22.39
C ASP A 241 0.22 6.41 -22.11
N THR A 242 -0.88 5.90 -22.69
CA THR A 242 -2.24 6.41 -22.45
C THR A 242 -3.20 5.27 -22.14
N ASN A 243 -4.20 5.55 -21.30
CA ASN A 243 -5.39 4.73 -21.15
C ASN A 243 -6.22 4.77 -22.43
N LEU A 244 -6.68 3.60 -22.88
CA LEU A 244 -7.46 3.40 -24.10
C LEU A 244 -8.90 2.96 -23.76
N TYR A 245 -9.52 2.09 -24.55
CA TYR A 245 -10.96 1.85 -24.53
C TYR A 245 -11.42 0.91 -23.41
N GLY A 246 -10.54 0.03 -22.93
CA GLY A 246 -10.77 -0.96 -21.86
C GLY A 246 -10.43 -0.53 -20.44
#